data_AF-A0A1H1LU93-F1
#
_entry.id   AF-A0A1H1LU93-F1
#
_cell.length_a   1.000
_cell.length_b   1.000
_cell.length_c   1.000
_cell.angle_alpha   90.00
_cell.angle_beta   90.00
_cell.angle_gamma   90.00
#
_symmetry.space_group_name_H-M   'P 1'
#
loop_
_entity.id
_entity.type
_entity.pdbx_description
1 polymer ?
#
loop_
_entity_poly.entity_id
_entity_poly.type
_entity_poly.pdbx_seq_one_letter_code
_entity_poly.pdbx_strand_id
1 'polypeptide(L)'
;MRTPIPDYLDEILDALRDDDSGSVADYIPALKAANPDLFAVALTTVAGRTYSSGDCDVEFSIQSMSKPFAYAAALADRGEPFVTSRVGVDPSGEAFNELSLETGSHRPRNPMINAGAITTHHLLVGSGTSRQIRVERAREFFSELAGRPLRIDERIVESELEAADRNLAIAHMLRNYGIIEDDPHEVVAGYTAQCSISVTVRDIAMMTATLANGGIHPVTGTTVVARPIARRTLSVMASAGMYDAAGSWFTDVGIPAKSGVAGGLLGALPGQVGIGTLSPRLDDHGNSVRGQRVFRRLSADMGLHLMDSEALGSREPRSIAVSGDTTTVALQGVIDFTGAEVVLDRLDRSTPTTPKVIIDLSRVDSFTDVGRRMVLEGMRRLSLDGLAVGLKDPDEVLPEPDLGDGTFPFIPND
;
A
#
# COMPACT_ATOMS: atom_id res chain seq x y z
N MET A 1 24.83 19.44 -3.68
CA MET A 1 25.13 18.15 -3.03
C MET A 1 24.18 17.10 -3.60
N ARG A 2 24.64 15.87 -3.86
CA ARG A 2 23.77 14.74 -4.24
C ARG A 2 23.17 14.14 -2.96
N THR A 3 21.94 13.63 -3.03
CA THR A 3 21.39 12.83 -1.92
C THR A 3 22.24 11.57 -1.72
N PRO A 4 22.46 11.11 -0.47
CA PRO A 4 23.24 9.89 -0.21
C PRO A 4 22.46 8.59 -0.46
N ILE A 5 21.14 8.66 -0.68
CA ILE A 5 20.29 7.45 -0.82
C ILE A 5 20.74 6.56 -1.98
N PRO A 6 21.00 7.06 -3.21
CA PRO A 6 21.50 6.22 -4.29
C PRO A 6 22.83 5.53 -3.96
N ASP A 7 23.76 6.24 -3.32
CA ASP A 7 25.06 5.70 -2.95
C ASP A 7 24.93 4.56 -1.92
N TYR A 8 23.95 4.66 -1.00
CA TYR A 8 23.62 3.57 -0.08
C TYR A 8 22.94 2.37 -0.79
N LEU A 9 22.10 2.61 -1.80
CA LEU A 9 21.54 1.53 -2.61
C LEU A 9 22.64 0.80 -3.40
N ASP A 10 23.62 1.53 -3.94
CA ASP A 10 24.81 0.96 -4.58
C ASP A 10 25.58 0.07 -3.59
N GLU A 11 25.80 0.54 -2.34
CA GLU A 11 26.47 -0.24 -1.29
C GLU A 11 25.74 -1.56 -0.99
N ILE A 12 24.41 -1.54 -0.87
CA ILE A 12 23.63 -2.77 -0.65
C ILE A 12 23.81 -3.74 -1.82
N LEU A 13 23.71 -3.25 -3.06
CA LEU A 13 23.83 -4.11 -4.23
C LEU A 13 25.23 -4.71 -4.32
N ASP A 14 26.28 -3.94 -4.06
CA ASP A 14 27.66 -4.43 -4.11
C ASP A 14 27.94 -5.44 -2.99
N ALA A 15 27.43 -5.22 -1.78
CA ALA A 15 27.58 -6.15 -0.65
C ALA A 15 26.88 -7.49 -0.88
N LEU A 16 25.83 -7.52 -1.72
CA LEU A 16 25.02 -8.71 -2.00
C LEU A 16 25.25 -9.29 -3.40
N ARG A 17 26.14 -8.68 -4.21
CA ARG A 17 26.31 -8.99 -5.63
C ARG A 17 26.71 -10.44 -5.87
N ASP A 18 27.65 -10.93 -5.06
CA ASP A 18 28.27 -12.25 -5.18
C ASP A 18 27.44 -13.38 -4.53
N ASP A 19 26.27 -13.08 -3.96
CA ASP A 19 25.34 -14.11 -3.48
C ASP A 19 24.61 -14.77 -4.66
N ASP A 20 25.11 -15.93 -5.07
CA ASP A 20 24.59 -16.75 -6.16
C ASP A 20 23.64 -17.86 -5.68
N SER A 21 23.21 -17.83 -4.41
CA SER A 21 22.32 -18.83 -3.86
C SER A 21 20.91 -18.79 -4.48
N GLY A 22 20.24 -19.95 -4.46
CA GLY A 22 18.93 -20.16 -5.08
C GLY A 22 19.00 -20.50 -6.57
N SER A 23 17.84 -20.55 -7.22
CA SER A 23 17.71 -20.90 -8.65
C SER A 23 16.62 -20.09 -9.34
N VAL A 24 16.76 -19.86 -10.64
CA VAL A 24 15.68 -19.26 -11.44
C VAL A 24 14.48 -20.21 -11.52
N ALA A 25 13.28 -19.66 -11.68
CA ALA A 25 12.07 -20.47 -11.89
C ALA A 25 12.21 -21.29 -13.19
N ASP A 26 11.97 -22.59 -13.11
CA ASP A 26 12.22 -23.54 -14.22
C ASP A 26 10.96 -24.14 -14.83
N TYR A 27 9.80 -23.97 -14.19
CA TYR A 27 8.51 -24.50 -14.62
C TYR A 27 7.84 -23.67 -15.73
N ILE A 28 8.27 -22.43 -15.95
CA ILE A 28 7.89 -21.59 -17.09
C ILE A 28 9.12 -21.42 -17.98
N PRO A 29 9.16 -21.99 -19.20
CA PRO A 29 10.30 -21.90 -20.12
C PRO A 29 10.84 -20.47 -20.30
N ALA A 30 9.95 -19.48 -20.41
CA ALA A 30 10.34 -18.09 -20.58
C ALA A 30 11.04 -17.48 -19.34
N LEU A 31 10.69 -17.92 -18.12
CA LEU A 31 11.39 -17.49 -16.90
C LEU A 31 12.71 -18.24 -16.70
N LYS A 32 12.79 -19.49 -17.14
CA LYS A 32 14.02 -20.31 -17.10
C LYS A 32 15.17 -19.69 -17.90
N ALA A 33 14.84 -18.93 -18.94
CA ALA A 33 15.80 -18.22 -19.78
C ALA A 33 16.24 -16.86 -19.21
N ALA A 34 15.71 -16.44 -18.05
CA ALA A 34 16.08 -15.16 -17.44
C ALA A 34 17.57 -15.13 -17.08
N ASN A 35 18.21 -13.97 -17.26
CA ASN A 35 19.58 -13.75 -16.81
C ASN A 35 19.63 -13.78 -15.28
N PRO A 36 20.27 -14.77 -14.63
CA PRO A 36 20.24 -14.93 -13.17
C PRO A 36 21.00 -13.83 -12.43
N ASP A 37 21.86 -13.08 -13.13
CA ASP A 37 22.75 -12.09 -12.51
C ASP A 37 22.14 -10.69 -12.44
N LEU A 38 20.94 -10.48 -13.01
CA LEU A 38 20.20 -9.23 -12.89
C LEU A 38 19.98 -8.88 -11.41
N PHE A 39 20.29 -7.64 -11.03
CA PHE A 39 20.11 -7.17 -9.66
C PHE A 39 19.80 -5.68 -9.61
N ALA A 40 18.65 -5.34 -9.04
CA ALA A 40 18.20 -3.96 -8.91
C ALA A 40 17.36 -3.70 -7.67
N VAL A 41 17.35 -2.44 -7.24
CA VAL A 41 16.49 -1.90 -6.17
C VAL A 41 16.00 -0.51 -6.54
N ALA A 42 14.75 -0.19 -6.21
CA ALA A 42 14.21 1.16 -6.24
C ALA A 42 13.35 1.48 -5.03
N LEU A 43 13.38 2.74 -4.61
CA LEU A 43 12.63 3.32 -3.51
C LEU A 43 11.87 4.55 -4.03
N THR A 44 10.55 4.55 -3.93
CA THR A 44 9.71 5.72 -4.24
C THR A 44 9.08 6.23 -2.95
N THR A 45 9.45 7.43 -2.53
CA THR A 45 8.88 8.09 -1.35
C THR A 45 7.44 8.55 -1.62
N VAL A 46 6.63 8.69 -0.57
CA VAL A 46 5.27 9.28 -0.69
C VAL A 46 5.26 10.73 -1.18
N ALA A 47 6.41 11.40 -1.15
CA ALA A 47 6.63 12.73 -1.73
C ALA A 47 6.98 12.70 -3.23
N GLY A 48 6.88 11.55 -3.90
CA GLY A 48 7.05 11.43 -5.35
C GLY A 48 8.49 11.33 -5.85
N ARG A 49 9.47 11.18 -4.95
CA ARG A 49 10.90 11.01 -5.33
C ARG A 49 11.24 9.53 -5.45
N THR A 50 11.82 9.13 -6.58
CA THR A 50 12.33 7.77 -6.83
C THR A 50 13.86 7.74 -6.81
N TYR A 51 14.42 6.86 -6.00
CA TYR A 51 15.84 6.50 -5.95
C TYR A 51 16.00 5.06 -6.41
N SER A 52 17.11 4.73 -7.08
CA SER A 52 17.26 3.44 -7.74
C SER A 52 18.72 3.10 -8.00
N SER A 53 19.06 1.82 -8.00
CA SER A 53 20.38 1.31 -8.38
C SER A 53 20.28 -0.06 -9.06
N GLY A 54 21.26 -0.36 -9.93
CA GLY A 54 21.36 -1.61 -10.67
C GLY A 54 20.53 -1.65 -11.97
N ASP A 55 20.10 -2.84 -12.35
CA ASP A 55 19.33 -3.13 -13.58
C ASP A 55 17.85 -2.64 -13.54
N CYS A 56 17.60 -1.42 -13.07
CA CYS A 56 16.26 -0.93 -12.76
C CYS A 56 15.33 -0.73 -13.94
N ASP A 57 15.86 -0.64 -15.16
CA ASP A 57 15.09 -0.37 -16.38
C ASP A 57 14.78 -1.67 -17.15
N VAL A 58 15.21 -2.83 -16.65
CA VAL A 58 14.86 -4.14 -17.21
C VAL A 58 13.39 -4.43 -16.92
N GLU A 59 12.63 -4.68 -17.98
CA GLU A 59 11.25 -5.15 -17.87
C GLU A 59 11.18 -6.66 -17.60
N PHE A 60 10.27 -7.04 -16.72
CA PHE A 60 9.98 -8.43 -16.38
C PHE A 60 8.49 -8.58 -16.03
N SER A 61 7.95 -9.80 -16.08
CA SER A 61 6.54 -10.03 -15.74
C SER A 61 6.29 -9.87 -14.24
N ILE A 62 5.22 -9.15 -13.89
CA ILE A 62 4.89 -8.81 -12.50
C ILE A 62 4.50 -10.04 -11.66
N GLN A 63 4.00 -11.11 -12.28
CA GLN A 63 3.69 -12.38 -11.63
C GLN A 63 2.73 -12.21 -10.44
N SER A 64 2.93 -12.99 -9.37
CA SER A 64 2.18 -12.90 -8.12
C SER A 64 2.25 -11.54 -7.42
N MET A 65 3.16 -10.64 -7.81
CA MET A 65 3.15 -9.26 -7.31
C MET A 65 1.95 -8.46 -7.84
N SER A 66 1.25 -8.96 -8.86
CA SER A 66 0.00 -8.35 -9.36
C SER A 66 -1.17 -8.47 -8.36
N LYS A 67 -1.14 -9.46 -7.48
CA LYS A 67 -2.29 -9.86 -6.65
C LYS A 67 -2.81 -8.75 -5.72
N PRO A 68 -1.96 -8.01 -4.99
CA PRO A 68 -2.41 -6.90 -4.16
C PRO A 68 -3.13 -5.82 -4.98
N PHE A 69 -2.63 -5.53 -6.17
CA PHE A 69 -3.20 -4.49 -7.03
C PHE A 69 -4.54 -4.92 -7.63
N ALA A 70 -4.67 -6.16 -8.09
CA ALA A 70 -5.95 -6.70 -8.53
C ALA A 70 -6.98 -6.73 -7.38
N TYR A 71 -6.53 -7.00 -6.15
CA TYR A 71 -7.39 -6.94 -4.97
C TYR A 71 -7.89 -5.53 -4.67
N ALA A 72 -7.01 -4.54 -4.73
CA ALA A 72 -7.39 -3.13 -4.60
C ALA A 72 -8.39 -2.71 -5.69
N ALA A 73 -8.18 -3.12 -6.94
CA ALA A 73 -9.11 -2.86 -8.04
C ALA A 73 -10.48 -3.51 -7.82
N ALA A 74 -10.51 -4.79 -7.41
CA ALA A 74 -11.77 -5.48 -7.13
C ALA A 74 -12.55 -4.82 -5.98
N LEU A 75 -11.87 -4.36 -4.94
CA LEU A 75 -12.48 -3.59 -3.84
C LEU A 75 -13.04 -2.26 -4.33
N ALA A 76 -12.35 -1.56 -5.23
CA ALA A 76 -12.80 -0.32 -5.80
C ALA A 76 -14.02 -0.51 -6.71
N ASP A 77 -14.02 -1.56 -7.54
CA ASP A 77 -15.08 -1.84 -8.52
C ASP A 77 -16.35 -2.41 -7.85
N ARG A 78 -16.21 -3.25 -6.82
CA ARG A 78 -17.32 -4.05 -6.26
C ARG A 78 -17.69 -3.73 -4.81
N GLY A 79 -16.86 -2.96 -4.12
CA GLY A 79 -17.02 -2.67 -2.70
C GLY A 79 -16.60 -3.81 -1.78
N GLU A 80 -16.17 -3.44 -0.58
CA GLU A 80 -15.66 -4.37 0.43
C GLU A 80 -16.62 -5.51 0.80
N PRO A 81 -17.92 -5.28 1.06
CA PRO A 81 -18.82 -6.36 1.50
C PRO A 81 -18.92 -7.47 0.44
N PHE A 82 -18.99 -7.09 -0.84
CA PHE A 82 -19.08 -8.05 -1.93
C PHE A 82 -17.80 -8.86 -2.07
N VAL A 83 -16.64 -8.20 -2.15
CA VAL A 83 -15.35 -8.90 -2.28
C VAL A 83 -15.10 -9.84 -1.10
N THR A 84 -15.34 -9.37 0.13
CA THR A 84 -15.11 -10.17 1.35
C THR A 84 -15.98 -11.42 1.39
N SER A 85 -17.20 -11.37 0.84
CA SER A 85 -18.04 -12.55 0.79
C SER A 85 -17.53 -13.65 -0.17
N ARG A 86 -16.51 -13.37 -1.00
CA ARG A 86 -15.97 -14.27 -2.04
C ARG A 86 -14.49 -14.60 -1.83
N VAL A 87 -13.76 -13.77 -1.09
CA VAL A 87 -12.36 -14.00 -0.70
C VAL A 87 -12.14 -13.48 0.73
N GLY A 88 -11.50 -14.30 1.57
CA GLY A 88 -11.14 -13.95 2.94
C GLY A 88 -9.94 -13.00 3.01
N VAL A 89 -9.43 -12.82 4.23
CA VAL A 89 -8.21 -12.03 4.52
C VAL A 89 -7.23 -12.77 5.45
N ASP A 90 -7.54 -14.02 5.80
CA ASP A 90 -6.80 -14.78 6.78
C ASP A 90 -5.56 -15.42 6.13
N PRO A 91 -4.41 -15.45 6.84
CA PRO A 91 -3.26 -16.19 6.37
C PRO A 91 -3.63 -17.67 6.18
N SER A 92 -3.17 -18.28 5.09
CA SER A 92 -3.22 -19.72 4.92
C SER A 92 -2.00 -20.30 5.63
N GLY A 93 -2.20 -20.97 6.77
CA GLY A 93 -1.13 -21.70 7.48
C GLY A 93 -0.74 -23.03 6.83
N GLU A 94 -1.19 -23.26 5.59
CA GLU A 94 -0.92 -24.46 4.82
C GLU A 94 -0.03 -24.07 3.65
N ALA A 95 0.94 -24.93 3.36
CA ALA A 95 1.88 -24.75 2.26
C ALA A 95 1.12 -24.36 0.99
N PHE A 96 1.79 -23.61 0.11
CA PHE A 96 1.34 -23.19 -1.22
C PHE A 96 0.59 -24.28 -2.05
N ASN A 97 0.62 -25.56 -1.65
CA ASN A 97 0.12 -26.72 -2.34
C ASN A 97 -1.29 -27.21 -1.95
N GLU A 98 -1.94 -26.73 -0.88
CA GLU A 98 -3.34 -27.08 -0.59
C GLU A 98 -4.32 -26.02 -1.12
N LEU A 99 -5.51 -26.45 -1.56
CA LEU A 99 -6.55 -25.61 -2.19
C LEU A 99 -7.00 -24.42 -1.32
N SER A 100 -6.59 -24.35 -0.04
CA SER A 100 -6.68 -23.19 0.86
C SER A 100 -8.04 -22.47 0.82
N LEU A 101 -9.10 -23.28 0.88
CA LEU A 101 -10.49 -22.80 1.01
C LEU A 101 -10.91 -22.88 2.49
N GLU A 102 -11.67 -21.89 2.94
CA GLU A 102 -12.27 -21.90 4.27
C GLU A 102 -13.30 -23.03 4.41
N THR A 103 -13.34 -23.67 5.58
CA THR A 103 -14.37 -24.66 5.91
C THR A 103 -15.75 -23.99 5.97
N GLY A 104 -16.72 -24.52 5.21
CA GLY A 104 -18.11 -24.06 5.19
C GLY A 104 -18.39 -22.97 4.17
N SER A 105 -17.71 -21.82 4.24
CA SER A 105 -17.89 -20.73 3.27
C SER A 105 -17.27 -21.06 1.90
N HIS A 106 -16.28 -21.96 1.87
CA HIS A 106 -15.54 -22.39 0.67
C HIS A 106 -14.86 -21.27 -0.11
N ARG A 107 -14.81 -20.04 0.44
CA ARG A 107 -14.05 -18.94 -0.16
C ARG A 107 -12.56 -19.16 0.07
N PRO A 108 -11.68 -18.73 -0.85
CA PRO A 108 -10.24 -18.73 -0.61
C PRO A 108 -9.88 -17.89 0.61
N ARG A 109 -8.89 -18.33 1.38
CA ARG A 109 -8.50 -17.69 2.64
C ARG A 109 -8.04 -16.23 2.50
N ASN A 110 -7.33 -15.90 1.42
CA ASN A 110 -6.86 -14.53 1.15
C ASN A 110 -6.57 -14.32 -0.34
N PRO A 111 -6.47 -13.06 -0.83
CA PRO A 111 -6.14 -12.74 -2.22
C PRO A 111 -4.66 -12.97 -2.61
N MET A 112 -3.76 -13.29 -1.69
CA MET A 112 -2.32 -13.45 -1.98
C MET A 112 -1.95 -14.86 -2.47
N ILE A 113 -2.80 -15.85 -2.17
CA ILE A 113 -2.75 -17.20 -2.75
C ILE A 113 -3.42 -17.25 -4.13
N ASN A 114 -3.10 -18.27 -4.93
CA ASN A 114 -3.61 -18.38 -6.31
C ASN A 114 -5.14 -18.48 -6.36
N ALA A 115 -5.76 -19.24 -5.46
CA ALA A 115 -7.22 -19.36 -5.40
C ALA A 115 -7.89 -18.00 -5.18
N GLY A 116 -7.39 -17.22 -4.22
CA GLY A 116 -7.93 -15.87 -3.98
C GLY A 116 -7.61 -14.89 -5.10
N ALA A 117 -6.46 -15.02 -5.75
CA ALA A 117 -6.09 -14.17 -6.88
C ALA A 117 -6.94 -14.44 -8.13
N ILE A 118 -7.22 -15.70 -8.45
CA ILE A 118 -8.13 -16.12 -9.52
C ILE A 118 -9.54 -15.59 -9.23
N THR A 119 -10.04 -15.77 -8.01
CA THR A 119 -11.31 -15.17 -7.58
C THR A 119 -11.29 -13.66 -7.72
N THR A 120 -10.24 -12.99 -7.24
CA THR A 120 -10.11 -11.53 -7.29
C THR A 120 -10.13 -11.02 -8.73
N HIS A 121 -9.41 -11.67 -9.64
CA HIS A 121 -9.44 -11.34 -11.06
C HIS A 121 -10.85 -11.49 -11.65
N HIS A 122 -11.56 -12.58 -11.32
CA HIS A 122 -12.95 -12.78 -11.71
C HIS A 122 -13.90 -11.68 -11.19
N LEU A 123 -13.58 -11.05 -10.06
CA LEU A 123 -14.44 -10.00 -9.49
C LEU A 123 -14.28 -8.63 -10.16
N LEU A 124 -13.21 -8.42 -10.96
CA LEU A 124 -12.96 -7.14 -11.64
C LEU A 124 -14.15 -6.70 -12.50
N VAL A 125 -14.43 -5.40 -12.46
CA VAL A 125 -15.55 -4.72 -13.12
C VAL A 125 -16.93 -5.14 -12.60
N GLY A 126 -17.40 -6.34 -12.95
CA GLY A 126 -18.79 -6.74 -12.72
C GLY A 126 -19.13 -8.12 -13.26
N SER A 127 -20.29 -8.65 -12.87
CA SER A 127 -20.82 -9.91 -13.37
C SER A 127 -21.16 -9.81 -14.88
N GLY A 128 -20.97 -10.90 -15.63
CA GLY A 128 -21.22 -10.94 -17.08
C GLY A 128 -20.19 -10.18 -17.94
N THR A 129 -19.09 -9.72 -17.35
CA THR A 129 -18.01 -9.02 -18.04
C THR A 129 -17.13 -10.02 -18.80
N SER A 130 -16.75 -9.68 -20.04
CA SER A 130 -15.86 -10.52 -20.85
C SER A 130 -14.44 -10.56 -20.27
N ARG A 131 -13.71 -11.65 -20.57
CA ARG A 131 -12.27 -11.78 -20.24
C ARG A 131 -11.47 -10.55 -20.67
N GLN A 132 -11.66 -10.07 -21.89
CA GLN A 132 -10.89 -8.96 -22.45
C GLN A 132 -11.06 -7.67 -21.63
N ILE A 133 -12.28 -7.37 -21.18
CA ILE A 133 -12.56 -6.17 -20.39
C ILE A 133 -11.90 -6.27 -19.00
N ARG A 134 -11.89 -7.45 -18.37
CA ARG A 134 -11.22 -7.64 -17.07
C ARG A 134 -9.70 -7.54 -17.17
N VAL A 135 -9.12 -8.12 -18.22
CA VAL A 135 -7.68 -8.01 -18.51
C VAL A 135 -7.30 -6.55 -18.73
N GLU A 136 -8.08 -5.82 -19.52
CA GLU A 136 -7.83 -4.41 -19.78
C GLU A 136 -7.99 -3.57 -18.52
N ARG A 137 -9.02 -3.82 -17.70
CA ARG A 137 -9.20 -3.16 -16.40
C ARG A 137 -7.98 -3.35 -15.49
N ALA A 138 -7.44 -4.57 -15.40
CA ALA A 138 -6.23 -4.83 -14.62
C ALA A 138 -5.02 -4.06 -15.18
N ARG A 139 -4.81 -4.10 -16.50
CA ARG A 139 -3.71 -3.40 -17.18
C ARG A 139 -3.79 -1.89 -16.98
N GLU A 140 -4.97 -1.29 -17.15
CA GLU A 140 -5.22 0.14 -16.96
C GLU A 140 -4.99 0.55 -15.50
N PHE A 141 -5.57 -0.19 -14.55
CA PHE A 141 -5.38 0.11 -13.13
C PHE A 141 -3.91 0.01 -12.70
N PHE A 142 -3.16 -0.98 -13.22
CA PHE A 142 -1.74 -1.09 -12.91
C PHE A 142 -0.94 0.04 -13.57
N SER A 143 -1.37 0.50 -14.76
CA SER A 143 -0.79 1.65 -15.45
C SER A 143 -1.01 2.96 -14.68
N GLU A 144 -2.20 3.15 -14.10
CA GLU A 144 -2.51 4.29 -13.23
C GLU A 144 -1.61 4.31 -12.00
N LEU A 145 -1.42 3.16 -11.34
CA LEU A 145 -0.52 3.01 -10.20
C LEU A 145 0.95 3.26 -10.55
N ALA A 146 1.39 2.84 -11.74
CA ALA A 146 2.76 3.01 -12.21
C ALA A 146 3.05 4.42 -12.77
N GLY A 147 2.00 5.19 -13.10
CA GLY A 147 2.13 6.49 -13.75
C GLY A 147 2.54 6.41 -15.23
N ARG A 148 2.46 5.23 -15.86
CA ARG A 148 2.75 5.01 -17.29
C ARG A 148 1.93 3.85 -17.86
N PRO A 149 1.66 3.82 -19.18
CA PRO A 149 1.06 2.66 -19.82
C PRO A 149 1.94 1.41 -19.66
N LEU A 150 1.38 0.35 -19.09
CA LEU A 150 1.97 -0.99 -19.01
C LEU A 150 1.43 -1.88 -20.13
N ARG A 151 2.17 -2.94 -20.45
CA ARG A 151 1.88 -3.89 -21.52
C ARG A 151 1.87 -5.32 -20.99
N ILE A 152 1.23 -6.21 -21.71
CA ILE A 152 1.22 -7.65 -21.41
C ILE A 152 2.26 -8.31 -22.32
N ASP A 153 3.13 -9.14 -21.75
CA ASP A 153 4.03 -9.99 -22.55
C ASP A 153 3.31 -11.27 -22.96
N GLU A 154 2.76 -11.27 -24.18
CA GLU A 154 2.01 -12.41 -24.72
C GLU A 154 2.82 -13.71 -24.76
N ARG A 155 4.16 -13.64 -24.84
CA ARG A 155 5.01 -14.85 -24.80
C ARG A 155 4.97 -15.52 -23.43
N ILE A 156 4.89 -14.72 -22.36
CA ILE A 156 4.71 -15.24 -21.00
C ILE A 156 3.31 -15.83 -20.86
N VAL A 157 2.28 -15.17 -21.42
CA VAL A 157 0.90 -15.69 -21.40
C VAL A 157 0.82 -17.07 -22.03
N GLU A 158 1.34 -17.21 -23.26
CA GLU A 158 1.37 -18.48 -23.99
C GLU A 158 2.12 -19.55 -23.19
N SER A 159 3.32 -19.23 -22.71
CA SER A 159 4.16 -20.17 -21.96
C SER A 159 3.57 -20.60 -20.62
N GLU A 160 2.84 -19.74 -19.92
CA GLU A 160 2.17 -20.08 -18.66
C GLU A 160 0.90 -20.89 -18.87
N LEU A 161 0.14 -20.61 -19.92
CA LEU A 161 -1.09 -21.35 -20.24
C LEU A 161 -0.81 -22.81 -20.59
N GLU A 162 0.33 -23.11 -21.23
CA GLU A 162 0.77 -24.49 -21.49
C GLU A 162 0.98 -25.32 -20.22
N ALA A 163 1.27 -24.68 -19.08
CA ALA A 163 1.54 -25.32 -17.79
C ALA A 163 0.48 -24.96 -16.71
N ALA A 164 -0.71 -24.50 -17.11
CA ALA A 164 -1.71 -23.93 -16.20
C ALA A 164 -2.58 -24.95 -15.45
N ASP A 165 -2.32 -26.25 -15.54
CA ASP A 165 -3.15 -27.32 -14.96
C ASP A 165 -3.53 -27.08 -13.50
N ARG A 166 -2.58 -26.64 -12.67
CA ARG A 166 -2.84 -26.35 -11.26
C ARG A 166 -3.82 -25.18 -11.08
N ASN A 167 -3.65 -24.10 -11.84
CA ASN A 167 -4.56 -22.95 -11.76
C ASN A 167 -5.95 -23.31 -12.33
N LEU A 168 -6.02 -24.15 -13.37
CA LEU A 168 -7.27 -24.69 -13.90
C LEU A 168 -7.98 -25.58 -12.86
N ALA A 169 -7.27 -26.47 -12.18
CA ALA A 169 -7.83 -27.29 -11.11
C ALA A 169 -8.43 -26.43 -9.98
N ILE A 170 -7.70 -25.39 -9.57
CA ILE A 170 -8.20 -24.38 -8.60
C ILE A 170 -9.47 -23.71 -9.12
N ALA A 171 -9.47 -23.22 -10.37
CA ALA A 171 -10.61 -22.51 -10.94
C ALA A 171 -11.85 -23.42 -11.09
N HIS A 172 -11.69 -24.67 -11.51
CA HIS A 172 -12.78 -25.65 -11.52
C HIS A 172 -13.34 -25.91 -10.13
N MET A 173 -12.48 -25.99 -9.11
CA MET A 173 -12.91 -26.13 -7.71
C MET A 173 -13.72 -24.90 -7.25
N LEU A 174 -13.23 -23.69 -7.55
CA LEU A 174 -13.93 -22.44 -7.22
C LEU A 174 -15.30 -22.36 -7.90
N ARG A 175 -15.40 -22.82 -9.15
CA ARG A 175 -16.68 -22.88 -9.88
C ARG A 175 -17.62 -23.90 -9.27
N ASN A 176 -17.14 -25.06 -8.85
CA ASN A 176 -17.94 -26.07 -8.18
C ASN A 176 -18.57 -25.55 -6.88
N TYR A 177 -17.87 -24.69 -6.14
CA TYR A 177 -18.38 -24.03 -4.94
C TYR A 177 -19.15 -22.73 -5.20
N GLY A 178 -19.34 -22.33 -6.47
CA GLY A 178 -20.05 -21.10 -6.84
C GLY A 178 -19.32 -19.81 -6.44
N ILE A 179 -18.00 -19.87 -6.22
CA ILE A 179 -17.16 -18.69 -5.92
C ILE A 179 -16.87 -17.89 -7.19
N ILE A 180 -16.66 -18.60 -8.31
CA ILE A 180 -16.62 -18.01 -9.66
C ILE A 180 -17.78 -18.58 -10.48
N GLU A 181 -18.32 -17.77 -11.37
CA GLU A 181 -19.50 -18.10 -12.18
C GLU A 181 -19.13 -18.38 -13.64
N ASP A 182 -18.09 -17.68 -14.12
CA ASP A 182 -17.60 -17.78 -15.49
C ASP A 182 -16.84 -19.08 -15.78
N ASP A 183 -16.48 -19.28 -17.04
CA ASP A 183 -15.69 -20.44 -17.44
C ASP A 183 -14.27 -20.43 -16.82
N PRO A 184 -13.82 -21.52 -16.16
CA PRO A 184 -12.51 -21.59 -15.51
C PRO A 184 -11.35 -21.30 -16.45
N HIS A 185 -11.42 -21.70 -17.72
CA HIS A 185 -10.34 -21.43 -18.67
C HIS A 185 -10.26 -19.93 -19.01
N GLU A 186 -11.40 -19.26 -19.17
CA GLU A 186 -11.44 -17.81 -19.41
C GLU A 186 -10.89 -17.02 -18.22
N VAL A 187 -11.26 -17.41 -16.99
CA VAL A 187 -10.76 -16.75 -15.77
C VAL A 187 -9.26 -16.98 -15.58
N VAL A 188 -8.77 -18.21 -15.79
CA VAL A 188 -7.34 -18.52 -15.69
C VAL A 188 -6.54 -17.81 -16.76
N ALA A 189 -7.05 -17.73 -18.00
CA ALA A 189 -6.42 -16.94 -19.05
C ALA A 189 -6.33 -15.45 -18.69
N GLY A 190 -7.38 -14.87 -18.13
CA GLY A 190 -7.36 -13.49 -17.66
C GLY A 190 -6.37 -13.25 -16.51
N TYR A 191 -6.33 -14.14 -15.52
CA TYR A 191 -5.36 -14.08 -14.42
C TYR A 191 -3.91 -14.27 -14.91
N THR A 192 -3.69 -15.12 -15.90
CA THR A 192 -2.37 -15.34 -16.52
C THR A 192 -1.90 -14.09 -17.27
N ALA A 193 -2.81 -13.44 -18.02
CA ALA A 193 -2.55 -12.15 -18.67
C ALA A 193 -2.20 -11.06 -17.65
N GLN A 194 -2.89 -11.01 -16.50
CA GLN A 194 -2.55 -10.12 -15.38
C GLN A 194 -1.14 -10.38 -14.83
N CYS A 195 -0.75 -11.65 -14.63
CA CYS A 195 0.59 -12.02 -14.18
C CYS A 195 1.68 -11.66 -15.19
N SER A 196 1.31 -11.61 -16.47
CA SER A 196 2.19 -11.32 -17.60
C SER A 196 2.34 -9.83 -17.90
N ILE A 197 1.77 -8.93 -17.08
CA ILE A 197 2.00 -7.49 -17.23
C ILE A 197 3.48 -7.17 -16.96
N SER A 198 4.13 -6.54 -17.93
CA SER A 198 5.53 -6.14 -17.86
C SER A 198 5.71 -4.89 -17.02
N VAL A 199 6.65 -4.96 -16.08
CA VAL A 199 7.03 -3.89 -15.16
C VAL A 199 8.54 -3.81 -15.02
N THR A 200 9.03 -2.65 -14.60
CA THR A 200 10.39 -2.44 -14.12
C THR A 200 10.42 -2.37 -12.60
N VAL A 201 11.62 -2.34 -12.01
CA VAL A 201 11.78 -2.14 -10.56
C VAL A 201 11.26 -0.76 -10.12
N ARG A 202 11.37 0.24 -10.99
CA ARG A 202 10.82 1.59 -10.73
C ARG A 202 9.29 1.59 -10.70
N ASP A 203 8.67 0.84 -11.60
CA ASP A 203 7.20 0.76 -11.67
C ASP A 203 6.64 0.16 -10.39
N ILE A 204 7.15 -1.01 -9.96
CA ILE A 204 6.64 -1.65 -8.74
C ILE A 204 6.91 -0.78 -7.50
N ALA A 205 8.00 -0.02 -7.45
CA ALA A 205 8.26 0.96 -6.38
C ALA A 205 7.23 2.11 -6.40
N MET A 206 6.87 2.65 -7.57
CA MET A 206 5.84 3.69 -7.71
C MET A 206 4.44 3.16 -7.35
N MET A 207 4.08 1.96 -7.86
CA MET A 207 2.79 1.33 -7.60
C MET A 207 2.59 1.06 -6.11
N THR A 208 3.62 0.54 -5.43
CA THR A 208 3.59 0.33 -3.98
C THR A 208 3.61 1.63 -3.19
N ALA A 209 4.31 2.68 -3.67
CA ALA A 209 4.30 3.99 -3.03
C ALA A 209 2.91 4.64 -3.09
N THR A 210 2.14 4.40 -4.16
CA THR A 210 0.74 4.81 -4.24
C THR A 210 -0.10 4.17 -3.13
N LEU A 211 0.07 2.87 -2.87
CA LEU A 211 -0.60 2.21 -1.75
C LEU A 211 -0.10 2.75 -0.40
N ALA A 212 1.21 2.92 -0.23
CA ALA A 212 1.82 3.50 0.97
C ALA A 212 1.30 4.91 1.28
N ASN A 213 1.02 5.70 0.24
CA ASN A 213 0.45 7.04 0.33
C ASN A 213 -1.09 7.03 0.46
N GLY A 214 -1.67 5.95 0.97
CA GLY A 214 -3.11 5.84 1.19
C GLY A 214 -3.94 5.83 -0.09
N GLY A 215 -3.38 5.37 -1.21
CA GLY A 215 -4.06 5.28 -2.50
C GLY A 215 -3.90 6.51 -3.41
N ILE A 216 -3.11 7.51 -2.99
CA ILE A 216 -2.85 8.72 -3.78
C ILE A 216 -1.51 8.56 -4.53
N HIS A 217 -1.51 8.72 -5.85
CA HIS A 217 -0.31 8.60 -6.65
C HIS A 217 0.71 9.70 -6.27
N PRO A 218 1.93 9.36 -5.81
CA PRO A 218 2.86 10.33 -5.21
C PRO A 218 3.29 11.49 -6.11
N VAL A 219 3.30 11.29 -7.43
CA VAL A 219 3.71 12.32 -8.42
C VAL A 219 2.53 13.15 -8.93
N THR A 220 1.41 12.52 -9.27
CA THR A 220 0.27 13.21 -9.90
C THR A 220 -0.74 13.76 -8.89
N GLY A 221 -0.72 13.29 -7.65
CA GLY A 221 -1.71 13.62 -6.63
C GLY A 221 -3.09 12.99 -6.88
N THR A 222 -3.23 12.15 -7.90
CA THR A 222 -4.50 11.48 -8.24
C THR A 222 -4.83 10.41 -7.20
N THR A 223 -6.05 10.43 -6.68
CA THR A 223 -6.57 9.32 -5.87
C THR A 223 -6.88 8.13 -6.78
N VAL A 224 -6.03 7.11 -6.76
CA VAL A 224 -6.20 5.86 -7.54
C VAL A 224 -7.15 4.91 -6.82
N VAL A 225 -7.06 4.83 -5.49
CA VAL A 225 -8.03 4.13 -4.63
C VAL A 225 -8.29 4.91 -3.36
N ALA A 226 -9.45 4.70 -2.75
CA ALA A 226 -9.76 5.29 -1.45
C ALA A 226 -8.83 4.75 -0.35
N ARG A 227 -8.47 5.59 0.61
CA ARG A 227 -7.59 5.24 1.75
C ARG A 227 -7.98 3.95 2.49
N PRO A 228 -9.27 3.63 2.75
CA PRO A 228 -9.64 2.34 3.36
C PRO A 228 -9.24 1.11 2.53
N ILE A 229 -9.30 1.21 1.19
CA ILE A 229 -8.92 0.13 0.26
C ILE A 229 -7.40 -0.07 0.28
N ALA A 230 -6.63 1.02 0.22
CA ALA A 230 -5.16 0.96 0.33
C ALA A 230 -4.75 0.32 1.66
N ARG A 231 -5.33 0.78 2.77
CA ARG A 231 -5.09 0.21 4.12
C ARG A 231 -5.38 -1.29 4.14
N ARG A 232 -6.56 -1.71 3.67
CA ARG A 232 -6.95 -3.13 3.67
C ARG A 232 -6.00 -3.98 2.82
N THR A 233 -5.62 -3.48 1.65
CA THR A 233 -4.66 -4.17 0.76
C THR A 233 -3.32 -4.37 1.45
N LEU A 234 -2.78 -3.33 2.08
CA LEU A 234 -1.53 -3.40 2.84
C LEU A 234 -1.62 -4.32 4.05
N SER A 235 -2.76 -4.35 4.76
CA SER A 235 -2.98 -5.29 5.86
C SER A 235 -2.91 -6.74 5.41
N VAL A 236 -3.51 -7.07 4.26
CA VAL A 236 -3.45 -8.43 3.71
C VAL A 236 -2.07 -8.77 3.17
N MET A 237 -1.35 -7.80 2.59
CA MET A 237 0.06 -8.00 2.23
C MET A 237 0.93 -8.30 3.45
N ALA A 238 0.69 -7.60 4.56
CA ALA A 238 1.42 -7.82 5.82
C ALA A 238 1.17 -9.22 6.39
N SER A 239 -0.08 -9.70 6.37
CA SER A 239 -0.43 -11.00 6.96
C SER A 239 -0.16 -12.21 6.06
N ALA A 240 -0.25 -12.06 4.74
CA ALA A 240 -0.26 -13.19 3.80
C ALA A 240 0.64 -13.03 2.57
N GLY A 241 1.31 -11.89 2.38
CA GLY A 241 2.05 -11.59 1.16
C GLY A 241 3.33 -12.40 0.95
N MET A 242 3.95 -12.85 2.05
CA MET A 242 5.15 -13.69 2.05
C MET A 242 4.84 -15.17 2.36
N TYR A 243 3.59 -15.59 2.15
CA TYR A 243 3.14 -16.98 2.32
C TYR A 243 3.48 -17.54 3.72
N ASP A 244 4.06 -18.74 3.78
CA ASP A 244 4.45 -19.44 5.00
C ASP A 244 5.50 -18.65 5.81
N ALA A 245 6.26 -17.75 5.16
CA ALA A 245 7.26 -16.92 5.79
C ALA A 245 6.70 -15.58 6.31
N ALA A 246 5.38 -15.32 6.23
CA ALA A 246 4.80 -14.03 6.63
C ALA A 246 5.08 -13.67 8.10
N GLY A 247 5.03 -14.64 9.01
CA GLY A 247 5.30 -14.39 10.44
C GLY A 247 6.75 -13.98 10.72
N SER A 248 7.72 -14.74 10.19
CA SER A 248 9.15 -14.40 10.30
C SER A 248 9.47 -13.11 9.57
N TRP A 249 8.92 -12.91 8.38
CA TRP A 249 9.11 -11.69 7.58
C TRP A 249 8.65 -10.44 8.33
N PHE A 250 7.49 -10.51 8.97
CA PHE A 250 6.94 -9.38 9.69
C PHE A 250 7.74 -9.02 10.95
N THR A 251 8.45 -9.99 11.52
CA THR A 251 9.32 -9.80 12.70
C THR A 251 10.70 -9.30 12.31
N ASP A 252 11.28 -9.84 11.23
CA ASP A 252 12.66 -9.56 10.82
C ASP A 252 12.77 -8.33 9.90
N VAL A 253 11.72 -8.03 9.14
CA VAL A 253 11.70 -6.96 8.11
C VAL A 253 10.59 -5.95 8.39
N GLY A 254 9.40 -6.40 8.73
CA GLY A 254 8.27 -5.53 9.10
C GLY A 254 7.74 -4.63 7.97
N ILE A 255 8.04 -4.93 6.70
CA ILE A 255 7.52 -4.19 5.55
C ILE A 255 6.46 -5.06 4.85
N PRO A 256 5.18 -4.65 4.74
CA PRO A 256 4.20 -5.34 3.92
C PRO A 256 4.73 -5.59 2.50
N ALA A 257 4.82 -6.86 2.08
CA ALA A 257 5.55 -7.24 0.87
C ALA A 257 4.88 -8.37 0.09
N LYS A 258 5.28 -8.54 -1.17
CA LYS A 258 4.86 -9.65 -2.04
C LYS A 258 5.97 -10.01 -3.02
N SER A 259 6.39 -11.27 -3.00
CA SER A 259 7.32 -11.81 -3.99
C SER A 259 6.60 -12.32 -5.25
N GLY A 260 7.32 -12.31 -6.38
CA GLY A 260 6.97 -12.93 -7.65
C GLY A 260 8.11 -13.82 -8.18
N VAL A 261 7.73 -14.92 -8.84
CA VAL A 261 8.66 -15.96 -9.33
C VAL A 261 9.60 -15.50 -10.45
N ALA A 262 9.35 -14.32 -11.05
CA ALA A 262 10.28 -13.69 -11.98
C ALA A 262 11.50 -13.05 -11.27
N GLY A 263 11.61 -13.19 -9.94
CA GLY A 263 12.66 -12.58 -9.12
C GLY A 263 12.32 -11.21 -8.56
N GLY A 264 11.11 -10.72 -8.83
CA GLY A 264 10.62 -9.47 -8.28
C GLY A 264 10.19 -9.62 -6.83
N LEU A 265 10.49 -8.62 -6.01
CA LEU A 265 9.91 -8.48 -4.68
C LEU A 265 9.54 -7.01 -4.46
N LEU A 266 8.27 -6.78 -4.15
CA LEU A 266 7.73 -5.46 -3.85
C LEU A 266 7.38 -5.32 -2.38
N GLY A 267 7.35 -4.10 -1.88
CA GLY A 267 6.83 -3.79 -0.56
C GLY A 267 6.49 -2.33 -0.36
N ALA A 268 5.69 -2.05 0.65
CA ALA A 268 5.12 -0.74 0.93
C ALA A 268 5.11 -0.49 2.42
N LEU A 269 5.82 0.55 2.87
CA LEU A 269 5.76 1.02 4.25
C LEU A 269 4.78 2.21 4.33
N PRO A 270 3.59 2.04 4.96
CA PRO A 270 2.56 3.06 5.02
C PRO A 270 3.10 4.43 5.46
N GLY A 271 2.75 5.48 4.72
CA GLY A 271 3.16 6.86 4.99
C GLY A 271 4.61 7.22 4.64
N GLN A 272 5.43 6.26 4.16
CA GLN A 272 6.86 6.49 3.97
C GLN A 272 7.32 6.21 2.54
N VAL A 273 7.27 4.96 2.10
CA VAL A 273 7.99 4.51 0.89
C VAL A 273 7.37 3.27 0.26
N GLY A 274 7.39 3.21 -1.07
CA GLY A 274 7.22 2.00 -1.87
C GLY A 274 8.56 1.48 -2.37
N ILE A 275 8.73 0.17 -2.41
CA ILE A 275 10.00 -0.51 -2.62
C ILE A 275 9.82 -1.58 -3.70
N GLY A 276 10.77 -1.62 -4.62
CA GLY A 276 10.89 -2.66 -5.63
C GLY A 276 12.29 -3.25 -5.64
N THR A 277 12.39 -4.55 -5.87
CA THR A 277 13.66 -5.22 -6.18
C THR A 277 13.48 -6.22 -7.30
N LEU A 278 14.56 -6.51 -8.02
CA LEU A 278 14.66 -7.60 -9.00
C LEU A 278 15.93 -8.39 -8.71
N SER A 279 15.79 -9.69 -8.49
CA SER A 279 16.87 -10.68 -8.52
C SER A 279 16.28 -12.06 -8.83
N PRO A 280 16.53 -12.63 -10.03
CA PRO A 280 15.85 -13.84 -10.52
C PRO A 280 16.01 -15.11 -9.69
N ARG A 281 17.13 -15.30 -8.96
CA ARG A 281 17.34 -16.49 -8.13
C ARG A 281 16.38 -16.51 -6.93
N LEU A 282 15.64 -17.60 -6.79
CA LEU A 282 14.64 -17.83 -5.75
C LEU A 282 15.13 -18.86 -4.72
N ASP A 283 14.66 -18.73 -3.47
CA ASP A 283 14.80 -19.76 -2.45
C ASP A 283 13.78 -20.91 -2.63
N ASP A 284 13.83 -21.91 -1.76
CA ASP A 284 12.93 -23.07 -1.76
C ASP A 284 11.44 -22.71 -1.57
N HIS A 285 11.14 -21.48 -1.12
CA HIS A 285 9.79 -20.96 -0.95
C HIS A 285 9.33 -20.09 -2.14
N GLY A 286 10.15 -19.98 -3.19
CA GLY A 286 9.84 -19.19 -4.38
C GLY A 286 10.00 -17.68 -4.19
N ASN A 287 10.78 -17.25 -3.20
CA ASN A 287 11.05 -15.84 -2.93
C ASN A 287 12.44 -15.42 -3.42
N SER A 288 12.57 -14.22 -3.98
CA SER A 288 13.86 -13.70 -4.43
C SER A 288 14.89 -13.65 -3.28
N VAL A 289 16.02 -14.36 -3.43
CA VAL A 289 17.01 -14.49 -2.34
C VAL A 289 17.63 -13.14 -2.00
N ARG A 290 18.26 -12.50 -2.99
CA ARG A 290 18.88 -11.17 -2.80
C ARG A 290 17.84 -10.10 -2.54
N GLY A 291 16.64 -10.19 -3.15
CA GLY A 291 15.53 -9.29 -2.86
C GLY A 291 15.18 -9.27 -1.36
N GLN A 292 15.02 -10.44 -0.73
CA GLN A 292 14.75 -10.52 0.70
C GLN A 292 15.88 -9.90 1.55
N ARG A 293 17.14 -10.09 1.15
CA ARG A 293 18.30 -9.51 1.85
C ARG A 293 18.36 -7.99 1.74
N VAL A 294 18.01 -7.42 0.58
CA VAL A 294 17.87 -5.97 0.40
C VAL A 294 16.83 -5.40 1.37
N PHE A 295 15.66 -6.04 1.48
CA PHE A 295 14.61 -5.61 2.41
C PHE A 295 15.05 -5.71 3.88
N ARG A 296 15.78 -6.77 4.27
CA ARG A 296 16.38 -6.88 5.61
C ARG A 296 17.36 -5.74 5.91
N ARG A 297 18.26 -5.40 4.96
CA ARG A 297 19.19 -4.26 5.09
C ARG A 297 18.43 -2.94 5.20
N LEU A 298 17.42 -2.70 4.36
CA LEU A 298 16.58 -1.50 4.43
C LEU A 298 15.88 -1.34 5.79
N SER A 299 15.33 -2.43 6.33
CA SER A 299 14.71 -2.43 7.66
C SER A 299 15.74 -2.13 8.75
N ALA A 300 16.86 -2.85 8.77
CA ALA A 300 17.88 -2.76 9.82
C ALA A 300 18.69 -1.45 9.80
N ASP A 301 19.13 -1.00 8.61
CA ASP A 301 20.03 0.14 8.48
C ASP A 301 19.27 1.47 8.47
N MET A 302 18.02 1.49 7.99
CA MET A 302 17.22 2.71 7.83
C MET A 302 16.00 2.81 8.77
N GLY A 303 15.77 1.80 9.63
CA GLY A 303 14.59 1.76 10.51
C GLY A 303 13.26 1.60 9.75
N LEU A 304 13.30 1.09 8.51
CA LEU A 304 12.11 0.93 7.68
C LEU A 304 11.31 -0.31 8.13
N HIS A 305 10.65 -0.21 9.27
CA HIS A 305 9.88 -1.30 9.87
C HIS A 305 8.53 -0.77 10.38
N LEU A 306 7.42 -1.48 10.10
CA LEU A 306 6.07 -1.02 10.44
C LEU A 306 5.86 -0.82 11.95
N MET A 307 6.53 -1.64 12.77
CA MET A 307 6.53 -1.52 14.24
C MET A 307 7.61 -0.58 14.80
N ASP A 308 8.52 -0.09 13.95
CA ASP A 308 9.49 0.95 14.33
C ASP A 308 8.90 2.32 14.01
N SER A 309 7.63 2.51 14.39
CA SER A 309 7.00 3.81 14.31
C SER A 309 7.52 4.65 15.47
N GLU A 310 8.46 5.55 15.21
CA GLU A 310 8.66 6.68 16.12
C GLU A 310 7.30 7.31 16.32
N ALA A 311 6.86 7.44 17.59
CA ALA A 311 5.72 8.28 17.89
C ALA A 311 6.06 9.64 17.28
N LEU A 312 5.36 10.04 16.20
CA LEU A 312 5.46 11.37 15.62
C LEU A 312 5.28 12.30 16.80
N GLY A 313 6.41 12.80 17.30
CA GLY A 313 6.48 13.30 18.67
C GLY A 313 5.50 14.42 18.74
N SER A 314 4.42 14.23 19.49
CA SER A 314 3.32 15.17 19.60
C SER A 314 3.85 16.45 20.23
N ARG A 315 4.38 17.34 19.39
CA ARG A 315 4.85 18.68 19.77
C ARG A 315 3.73 19.68 19.57
N GLU A 316 2.50 19.21 19.40
CA GLU A 316 1.29 19.99 19.39
C GLU A 316 0.79 20.21 20.83
N PRO A 317 0.13 21.36 21.10
CA PRO A 317 0.29 22.60 20.36
C PRO A 317 1.76 23.06 20.38
N ARG A 318 2.19 23.68 19.28
CA ARG A 318 3.52 24.27 19.11
C ARG A 318 3.80 25.29 20.22
N SER A 319 2.80 26.11 20.50
CA SER A 319 2.83 27.10 21.58
C SER A 319 1.42 27.47 22.00
N ILE A 320 1.26 27.77 23.29
CA ILE A 320 0.11 28.49 23.82
C ILE A 320 0.64 29.82 24.33
N ALA A 321 0.19 30.92 23.75
CA ALA A 321 0.65 32.26 24.09
C ALA A 321 -0.53 33.14 24.50
N VAL A 322 -0.35 33.92 25.56
CA VAL A 322 -1.35 34.89 26.03
C VAL A 322 -0.88 36.29 25.66
N SER A 323 -1.72 37.05 24.97
CA SER A 323 -1.48 38.45 24.63
C SER A 323 -2.76 39.25 24.87
N GLY A 324 -2.72 40.17 25.84
CA GLY A 324 -3.89 40.97 26.22
C GLY A 324 -5.06 40.08 26.69
N ASP A 325 -6.19 40.16 25.99
CA ASP A 325 -7.43 39.43 26.28
C ASP A 325 -7.58 38.14 25.45
N THR A 326 -6.50 37.68 24.83
CA THR A 326 -6.53 36.58 23.85
C THR A 326 -5.46 35.53 24.12
N THR A 327 -5.86 34.26 24.14
CA THR A 327 -4.97 33.10 24.13
C THR A 327 -4.88 32.55 22.71
N THR A 328 -3.67 32.43 22.16
CA THR A 328 -3.44 31.82 20.84
C THR A 328 -2.81 30.45 21.02
N VAL A 329 -3.47 29.43 20.46
CA VAL A 329 -3.03 28.03 20.45
C VAL A 329 -2.57 27.73 19.04
N ALA A 330 -1.24 27.78 18.84
CA ALA A 330 -0.64 27.50 17.54
C ALA A 330 -0.43 25.99 17.38
N LEU A 331 -1.00 25.42 16.33
CA LEU A 331 -0.84 24.02 15.94
C LEU A 331 0.23 23.92 14.84
N GLN A 332 0.77 22.72 14.62
CA GLN A 332 1.73 22.49 13.54
C GLN A 332 1.69 21.04 13.07
N GLY A 333 2.23 20.77 11.87
CA GLY A 333 2.40 19.42 11.35
C GLY A 333 1.08 18.79 10.86
N VAL A 334 1.03 17.47 10.84
CA VAL A 334 -0.17 16.71 10.49
C VAL A 334 -0.99 16.43 11.75
N ILE A 335 -2.23 16.90 11.80
CA ILE A 335 -3.10 16.72 12.97
C ILE A 335 -3.89 15.41 12.83
N ASP A 336 -3.38 14.39 13.51
CA ASP A 336 -4.00 13.08 13.64
C ASP A 336 -4.70 12.90 15.01
N PHE A 337 -4.98 11.65 15.41
CA PHE A 337 -5.56 11.37 16.72
C PHE A 337 -4.63 11.82 17.85
N THR A 338 -3.35 11.48 17.80
CA THR A 338 -2.40 11.77 18.88
C THR A 338 -2.13 13.27 18.96
N GLY A 339 -1.94 13.94 17.83
CA GLY A 339 -1.79 15.41 17.80
C GLY A 339 -3.02 16.12 18.36
N ALA A 340 -4.22 15.69 17.96
CA ALA A 340 -5.46 16.28 18.48
C ALA A 340 -5.71 15.97 19.96
N GLU A 341 -5.39 14.75 20.41
CA GLU A 341 -5.50 14.36 21.83
C GLU A 341 -4.63 15.24 22.72
N VAL A 342 -3.37 15.47 22.35
CA VAL A 342 -2.47 16.34 23.13
C VAL A 342 -2.96 17.79 23.11
N VAL A 343 -3.51 18.28 22.00
CA VAL A 343 -4.14 19.61 21.97
C VAL A 343 -5.28 19.70 22.96
N LEU A 344 -6.15 18.70 23.00
CA LEU A 344 -7.28 18.66 23.94
C LEU A 344 -6.83 18.52 25.40
N ASP A 345 -5.87 17.64 25.72
CA ASP A 345 -5.31 17.50 27.09
C ASP A 345 -4.66 18.81 27.55
N ARG A 346 -3.93 19.51 26.68
CA ARG A 346 -3.35 20.81 27.04
C ARG A 346 -4.39 21.90 27.25
N LEU A 347 -5.43 21.95 26.42
CA LEU A 347 -6.54 22.88 26.60
C LEU A 347 -7.30 22.62 27.90
N ASP A 348 -7.49 21.36 28.28
CA ASP A 348 -8.13 20.96 29.53
C ASP A 348 -7.27 21.35 30.75
N ARG A 349 -5.98 20.99 30.74
CA ARG A 349 -5.05 21.30 31.86
C ARG A 349 -4.71 22.78 32.01
N SER A 350 -4.70 23.51 30.90
CA SER A 350 -4.35 24.93 30.84
C SER A 350 -5.52 25.72 30.27
N THR A 351 -6.70 25.56 30.90
CA THR A 351 -7.93 26.24 30.48
C THR A 351 -7.64 27.73 30.25
N PRO A 352 -7.93 28.26 29.05
CA PRO A 352 -7.65 29.66 28.74
C PRO A 352 -8.33 30.59 29.74
N THR A 353 -7.56 31.43 30.41
CA THR A 353 -8.08 32.42 31.37
C THR A 353 -8.57 33.71 30.70
N THR A 354 -8.38 33.82 29.39
CA THR A 354 -8.75 34.97 28.57
C THR A 354 -10.10 34.76 27.91
N PRO A 355 -10.91 35.82 27.69
CA PRO A 355 -12.22 35.69 27.07
C PRO A 355 -12.18 35.26 25.59
N LYS A 356 -11.03 35.38 24.92
CA LYS A 356 -10.83 34.97 23.52
C LYS A 356 -9.79 33.88 23.41
N VAL A 357 -10.05 32.91 22.52
CA VAL A 357 -9.11 31.85 22.15
C VAL A 357 -9.00 31.80 20.62
N ILE A 358 -7.79 31.83 20.07
CA ILE A 358 -7.54 31.67 18.64
C ILE A 358 -6.81 30.35 18.43
N ILE A 359 -7.37 29.49 17.58
CA ILE A 359 -6.66 28.32 17.05
C ILE A 359 -5.94 28.76 15.78
N ASP A 360 -4.61 28.71 15.80
CA ASP A 360 -3.75 29.12 14.68
C ASP A 360 -3.23 27.89 13.94
N LEU A 361 -3.67 27.73 12.69
CA LEU A 361 -3.36 26.63 11.79
C LEU A 361 -2.32 26.99 10.73
N SER A 362 -1.68 28.17 10.81
CA SER A 362 -0.70 28.65 9.82
C SER A 362 0.54 27.75 9.61
N ARG A 363 0.73 26.74 10.46
CA ARG A 363 1.82 25.75 10.38
C ARG A 363 1.32 24.31 10.30
N VAL A 364 0.01 24.12 10.14
CA VAL A 364 -0.59 22.79 10.00
C VAL A 364 -0.53 22.39 8.54
N ASP A 365 0.03 21.21 8.28
CA ASP A 365 0.16 20.70 6.92
C ASP A 365 -1.15 20.06 6.43
N SER A 366 -1.84 19.33 7.30
CA SER A 366 -3.13 18.69 6.99
C SER A 366 -3.82 18.12 8.24
N PHE A 367 -5.10 17.76 8.11
CA PHE A 367 -5.87 17.03 9.11
C PHE A 367 -6.25 15.62 8.64
N THR A 368 -6.27 14.66 9.57
CA THR A 368 -7.07 13.44 9.40
C THR A 368 -8.53 13.70 9.78
N ASP A 369 -9.47 12.86 9.32
CA ASP A 369 -10.89 12.96 9.72
C ASP A 369 -11.10 12.88 11.24
N VAL A 370 -10.23 12.15 11.94
CA VAL A 370 -10.27 12.04 13.41
C VAL A 370 -9.74 13.31 14.06
N GLY A 371 -8.55 13.76 13.67
CA GLY A 371 -7.94 14.98 14.18
C GLY A 371 -8.83 16.20 13.96
N ARG A 372 -9.42 16.32 12.76
CA ARG A 372 -10.41 17.35 12.42
C ARG A 372 -11.59 17.36 13.39
N ARG A 373 -12.26 16.21 13.56
CA ARG A 373 -13.43 16.10 14.44
C ARG A 373 -13.09 16.43 15.89
N MET A 374 -11.92 15.98 16.37
CA MET A 374 -11.47 16.22 17.73
C MET A 374 -11.16 17.70 17.99
N VAL A 375 -10.46 18.37 17.07
CA VAL A 375 -10.15 19.80 17.21
C VAL A 375 -11.42 20.66 17.13
N LEU A 376 -12.34 20.37 16.19
CA LEU A 376 -13.64 21.06 16.10
C LEU A 376 -14.48 20.87 17.37
N GLU A 377 -14.51 19.67 17.93
CA GLU A 377 -15.16 19.41 19.22
C GLU A 377 -14.50 20.18 20.38
N GLY A 378 -13.16 20.29 20.38
CA GLY A 378 -12.44 21.13 21.34
C GLY A 378 -12.83 22.60 21.26
N MET A 379 -12.88 23.14 20.03
CA MET A 379 -13.34 24.51 19.77
C MET A 379 -14.78 24.73 20.22
N ARG A 380 -15.67 23.77 19.95
CA ARG A 380 -17.06 23.80 20.40
C ARG A 380 -17.16 23.90 21.93
N ARG A 381 -16.39 23.09 22.65
CA ARG A 381 -16.40 23.10 24.14
C ARG A 381 -15.93 24.43 24.70
N LEU A 382 -14.86 25.01 24.13
CA LEU A 382 -14.42 26.36 24.52
C LEU A 382 -15.53 27.41 24.29
N SER A 383 -16.29 27.30 23.20
CA SER A 383 -17.45 28.17 22.97
C SER A 383 -18.59 27.94 23.97
N LEU A 384 -18.85 26.68 24.35
CA LEU A 384 -19.85 26.34 25.36
C LEU A 384 -19.46 26.84 26.77
N ASP A 385 -18.16 26.93 27.05
CA ASP A 385 -17.62 27.53 28.28
C ASP A 385 -17.68 29.08 28.26
N GLY A 386 -18.24 29.67 27.20
CA GLY A 386 -18.46 31.11 27.07
C GLY A 386 -17.28 31.88 26.48
N LEU A 387 -16.27 31.21 25.94
CA LEU A 387 -15.13 31.83 25.29
C LEU A 387 -15.44 32.17 23.83
N ALA A 388 -14.97 33.31 23.35
CA ALA A 388 -15.00 33.64 21.94
C ALA A 388 -13.88 32.87 21.22
N VAL A 389 -14.25 31.94 20.34
CA VAL A 389 -13.30 31.06 19.63
C VAL A 389 -13.10 31.53 18.19
N GLY A 390 -11.85 31.80 17.83
CA GLY A 390 -11.42 32.22 16.50
C GLY A 390 -10.55 31.19 15.81
N LEU A 391 -10.53 31.21 14.49
CA LEU A 391 -9.74 30.30 13.65
C LEU A 391 -8.88 31.11 12.67
N LYS A 392 -7.56 30.95 12.76
CA LYS A 392 -6.62 31.47 11.77
C LYS A 392 -6.15 30.32 10.89
N ASP A 393 -6.67 30.24 9.67
CA ASP A 393 -6.40 29.16 8.72
C ASP A 393 -6.08 29.74 7.32
N PRO A 394 -4.85 30.26 7.11
CA PRO A 394 -4.49 30.95 5.88
C PRO A 394 -4.41 30.02 4.66
N ASP A 395 -4.19 28.72 4.89
CA ASP A 395 -4.01 27.71 3.84
C ASP A 395 -5.27 26.86 3.61
N GLU A 396 -6.39 27.23 4.26
CA GLU A 396 -7.68 26.52 4.21
C GLU A 396 -7.55 25.00 4.49
N VAL A 397 -6.69 24.63 5.43
CA VAL A 397 -6.47 23.20 5.79
C VAL A 397 -7.63 22.61 6.59
N LEU A 398 -8.50 23.46 7.14
CA LEU A 398 -9.74 23.11 7.84
C LEU A 398 -10.95 23.79 7.17
N PRO A 399 -11.30 23.41 5.93
CA PRO A 399 -12.40 24.03 5.19
C PRO A 399 -13.73 23.78 5.89
N GLU A 400 -14.68 24.73 5.84
CA GLU A 400 -16.01 24.63 6.49
C GLU A 400 -15.96 24.18 7.98
N PRO A 401 -15.41 25.01 8.88
CA PRO A 401 -15.20 24.64 10.28
C PRO A 401 -16.48 24.75 11.13
N ASP A 402 -17.54 24.03 10.75
CA ASP A 402 -18.75 23.88 11.56
C ASP A 402 -18.42 23.13 12.86
N LEU A 403 -18.76 23.73 13.99
CA LEU A 403 -18.52 23.18 15.33
C LEU A 403 -19.50 22.04 15.68
N GLY A 404 -20.42 21.67 14.78
CA GLY A 404 -21.36 20.55 14.92
C GLY A 404 -22.76 20.93 15.40
N ASP A 405 -23.03 22.23 15.53
CA ASP A 405 -24.34 22.82 15.82
C ASP A 405 -24.70 24.01 14.91
N GLY A 406 -23.99 24.14 13.78
CA GLY A 406 -24.18 25.24 12.83
C GLY A 406 -23.54 26.55 13.28
N THR A 407 -22.77 26.54 14.37
CA THR A 407 -21.91 27.66 14.76
C THR A 407 -20.52 27.51 14.13
N PHE A 408 -19.88 28.66 13.90
CA PHE A 408 -18.58 28.76 13.26
C PHE A 408 -17.64 29.64 14.11
N PRO A 409 -16.34 29.34 14.15
CA PRO A 409 -15.36 30.23 14.77
C PRO A 409 -15.30 31.56 14.02
N PHE A 410 -15.01 32.64 14.74
CA PHE A 410 -14.78 33.93 14.08
C PHE A 410 -13.42 33.93 13.36
N ILE A 411 -13.29 34.73 12.30
CA ILE A 411 -12.00 34.92 11.63
C ILE A 411 -11.27 36.10 12.32
N PRO A 412 -10.08 35.90 12.90
CA PRO A 412 -9.29 36.99 13.48
C PRO A 412 -8.89 37.99 12.40
N ASN A 413 -8.88 39.28 12.75
CA ASN A 413 -8.21 40.28 11.91
C ASN A 413 -6.69 40.14 12.09
N ASP A 414 -5.93 40.20 11.00
CA ASP A 414 -4.46 40.07 11.00
C ASP A 414 -3.72 41.13 11.84
#